data_AF-V4AHY7-F1
#
_entry.id   AF-V4AHY7-F1
#
_cell.length_a   1.000
_cell.length_b   1.000
_cell.length_c   1.000
_cell.angle_alpha   90.00
_cell.angle_beta   90.00
_cell.angle_gamma   90.00
#
_symmetry.space_group_name_H-M   'P 1'
#
loop_
_entity.id
_entity.type
_entity.pdbx_description
1 polymer ?
#
loop_
_entity_poly.entity_id
_entity_poly.type
_entity_poly.pdbx_seq_one_letter_code
_entity_poly.pdbx_strand_id
1 'polypeptide(L)'
;MPKESKTTRFGKKKQNRAKRAKSDGFTLGVDIALLEEKSTETVHFLQWIRNPTIQSLAKLRKCIKFNERSWMEDFLTFDGLGLLFQCLNNLAKCENHHLGDMVLKMQCASCIREVVNSQSGFDCLLSMKDKAENLFGKRIAFELNSYI
;
A
#
# COMPACT_ATOMS: atom_id res chain seq x y z
N MET A 1 46.74 12.57 -31.54
CA MET A 1 45.36 12.68 -32.06
C MET A 1 44.46 11.74 -31.26
N PRO A 2 43.79 12.21 -30.19
CA PRO A 2 42.92 11.37 -29.34
C PRO A 2 41.53 11.23 -29.95
N LYS A 3 40.97 10.01 -29.95
CA LYS A 3 39.60 9.71 -30.39
C LYS A 3 38.62 9.97 -29.24
N GLU A 4 37.76 10.97 -29.39
CA GLU A 4 36.65 11.23 -28.46
C GLU A 4 35.58 10.14 -28.55
N SER A 5 35.40 9.40 -27.45
CA SER A 5 34.30 8.47 -27.24
C SER A 5 33.01 9.26 -26.93
N LYS A 6 32.14 9.38 -27.93
CA LYS A 6 30.81 10.00 -27.78
C LYS A 6 29.90 9.10 -26.93
N THR A 7 29.89 9.32 -25.62
CA THR A 7 28.86 8.73 -24.73
C THR A 7 27.49 9.34 -25.02
N THR A 8 26.60 8.51 -25.55
CA THR A 8 25.23 8.82 -25.95
C THR A 8 24.36 9.25 -24.75
N ARG A 9 23.46 10.23 -24.96
CA ARG A 9 22.53 10.80 -23.95
C ARG A 9 21.66 9.78 -23.20
N PHE A 10 21.56 8.54 -23.68
CA PHE A 10 20.78 7.45 -23.08
C PHE A 10 21.43 6.80 -21.84
N GLY A 11 22.74 6.96 -21.62
CA GLY A 11 23.43 6.36 -20.47
C GLY A 11 23.10 7.01 -19.11
N LYS A 12 22.82 8.32 -19.09
CA LYS A 12 22.65 9.08 -17.84
C LYS A 12 21.30 8.85 -17.13
N LYS A 13 20.26 8.37 -17.82
CA LYS A 13 18.93 8.14 -17.21
C LYS A 13 18.86 6.87 -16.35
N LYS A 14 19.74 5.88 -16.59
CA LYS A 14 19.72 4.61 -15.84
C LYS A 14 20.36 4.74 -14.44
N GLN A 15 21.27 5.71 -14.26
CA GLN A 15 21.99 5.91 -13.00
C GLN A 15 21.16 6.67 -11.95
N ASN A 16 20.20 7.52 -12.35
CA ASN A 16 19.35 8.27 -11.41
C ASN A 16 18.18 7.43 -10.82
N ARG A 17 17.80 6.32 -11.45
CA ARG A 17 16.72 5.45 -10.93
C ARG A 17 17.17 4.62 -9.72
N ALA A 18 18.48 4.40 -9.58
CA ALA A 18 19.10 3.65 -8.48
C ALA A 18 19.24 4.45 -7.18
N LYS A 19 18.96 5.77 -7.19
CA LYS A 19 18.96 6.63 -6.00
C LYS A 19 17.56 6.80 -5.37
N ARG A 20 16.61 5.92 -5.67
CA ARG A 20 15.32 5.87 -4.95
C ARG A 20 15.61 5.54 -3.48
N ALA A 21 15.59 6.60 -2.67
CA ALA A 21 15.44 6.64 -1.22
C ALA A 21 15.47 5.25 -0.56
N LYS A 22 16.68 4.84 -0.20
CA LYS A 22 16.88 3.93 0.92
C LYS A 22 16.52 4.72 2.19
N SER A 23 15.66 4.07 2.99
CA SER A 23 15.38 4.27 4.42
C SER A 23 14.96 5.66 4.91
N ASP A 24 13.75 5.73 5.46
CA ASP A 24 13.49 5.82 6.90
C ASP A 24 12.16 5.09 7.13
N GLY A 25 12.11 3.92 7.76
CA GLY A 25 12.49 3.76 9.15
C GLY A 25 11.25 3.73 10.07
N PHE A 26 10.15 3.07 9.65
CA PHE A 26 9.20 2.49 10.60
C PHE A 26 8.56 1.24 9.99
N THR A 27 9.34 0.16 9.99
CA THR A 27 8.81 -1.18 9.78
C THR A 27 8.05 -1.53 11.05
N LEU A 28 6.72 -1.61 10.98
CA LEU A 28 6.01 -2.53 11.89
C LEU A 28 6.68 -3.88 11.67
N GLY A 29 7.40 -4.36 12.69
CA GLY A 29 8.03 -5.66 12.77
C GLY A 29 6.98 -6.76 12.74
N VAL A 30 6.26 -6.85 11.64
CA VAL A 30 5.60 -8.08 11.24
C VAL A 30 6.72 -8.88 10.59
N ASP A 31 7.34 -9.75 11.37
CA ASP A 31 8.31 -10.71 10.88
C ASP A 31 7.63 -11.55 9.80
N ILE A 32 7.82 -11.16 8.54
CA ILE A 32 7.29 -11.87 7.36
C ILE A 32 7.78 -13.34 7.39
N ALA A 33 8.91 -13.60 8.04
CA ALA A 33 9.45 -14.94 8.27
C ALA A 33 8.62 -15.81 9.21
N LEU A 34 7.78 -15.24 10.09
CA LEU A 34 6.94 -16.03 11.01
C LEU A 34 5.59 -16.45 10.38
N LEU A 35 5.31 -16.03 9.15
CA LEU A 35 4.08 -16.35 8.42
C LEU A 35 4.23 -17.59 7.50
N GLU A 36 5.36 -18.30 7.59
CA GLU A 36 5.63 -19.48 6.75
C GLU A 36 4.68 -20.67 6.99
N GLU A 37 3.80 -20.64 8.00
CA GLU A 37 2.79 -21.69 8.22
C GLU A 37 1.36 -21.33 7.77
N LYS A 38 1.09 -20.11 7.29
CA LYS A 38 -0.20 -19.78 6.65
C LYS A 38 0.01 -19.39 5.20
N SER A 39 -0.28 -20.35 4.31
CA SER A 39 -0.48 -20.22 2.86
C SER A 39 0.04 -18.92 2.23
N THR A 40 1.17 -19.04 1.53
CA THR A 40 1.90 -17.97 0.83
C THR A 40 1.06 -17.08 -0.09
N GLU A 41 -0.15 -17.50 -0.47
CA GLU A 41 -1.10 -16.70 -1.24
C GLU A 41 -1.80 -15.60 -0.41
N THR A 42 -1.99 -15.82 0.89
CA THR A 42 -2.87 -14.98 1.71
C THR A 42 -2.32 -13.57 1.96
N VAL A 43 -0.99 -13.37 2.00
CA VAL A 43 -0.39 -12.08 2.35
C VAL A 43 0.27 -11.32 1.19
N HIS A 44 0.01 -11.71 -0.06
CA HIS A 44 0.54 -10.98 -1.23
C HIS A 44 0.16 -9.49 -1.26
N PHE A 45 -0.97 -9.12 -0.66
CA PHE A 45 -1.40 -7.72 -0.55
C PHE A 45 -0.40 -6.85 0.22
N LEU A 46 0.32 -7.40 1.21
CA LEU A 46 1.33 -6.65 1.97
C LEU A 46 2.44 -6.15 1.04
N GLN A 47 2.89 -7.02 0.13
CA GLN A 47 3.93 -6.67 -0.83
C GLN A 47 3.43 -5.66 -1.87
N TRP A 48 2.18 -5.80 -2.30
CA TRP A 48 1.56 -4.85 -3.24
C TRP A 48 1.42 -3.46 -2.64
N ILE A 49 1.06 -3.35 -1.36
CA ILE A 49 0.89 -2.05 -0.69
C ILE A 49 2.25 -1.42 -0.35
N ARG A 50 3.25 -2.22 0.06
CA ARG A 50 4.61 -1.74 0.36
C ARG A 50 5.34 -1.18 -0.87
N ASN A 51 5.15 -1.80 -2.03
CA ASN A 51 5.76 -1.37 -3.30
C ASN A 51 4.67 -1.07 -4.34
N PRO A 52 3.93 0.05 -4.19
CA PRO A 52 2.75 0.30 -4.98
C PRO A 52 3.10 0.59 -6.44
N THR A 53 2.44 -0.16 -7.32
CA THR A 53 2.36 0.07 -8.76
C THR A 53 0.90 0.05 -9.21
N ILE A 54 0.59 0.68 -10.35
CA ILE A 54 -0.78 0.69 -10.90
C ILE A 54 -1.32 -0.74 -11.05
N GLN A 55 -0.48 -1.67 -11.52
CA GLN A 55 -0.84 -3.07 -11.68
C GLN A 55 -1.10 -3.76 -10.34
N SER A 56 -0.25 -3.55 -9.34
CA SER A 56 -0.42 -4.17 -8.02
C SER A 56 -1.69 -3.68 -7.31
N LEU A 57 -2.01 -2.39 -7.39
CA LEU A 57 -3.24 -1.84 -6.81
C LEU A 57 -4.48 -2.25 -7.61
N ALA A 58 -4.36 -2.42 -8.93
CA ALA A 58 -5.44 -3.01 -9.73
C ALA A 58 -5.73 -4.47 -9.37
N LYS A 59 -4.69 -5.27 -9.10
CA LYS A 59 -4.83 -6.64 -8.59
C LYS A 59 -5.47 -6.64 -7.21
N LEU A 60 -4.96 -5.81 -6.29
CA LEU A 60 -5.52 -5.67 -4.95
C LEU A 60 -7.00 -5.31 -4.99
N ARG A 61 -7.39 -4.33 -5.82
CA ARG A 61 -8.79 -3.96 -5.99
C ARG A 61 -9.66 -5.11 -6.48
N LYS A 62 -9.16 -5.94 -7.41
CA LYS A 62 -9.89 -7.14 -7.86
C LYS A 62 -10.06 -8.14 -6.71
N CYS A 63 -9.03 -8.36 -5.90
CA CYS A 63 -9.11 -9.19 -4.71
C CYS A 63 -10.19 -8.66 -3.74
N ILE A 64 -10.19 -7.37 -3.45
CA ILE A 64 -11.19 -6.73 -2.58
C ILE A 64 -12.62 -6.90 -3.13
N LYS A 65 -12.81 -6.79 -4.46
CA LYS A 65 -14.12 -6.91 -5.10
C LYS A 65 -14.67 -8.33 -5.15
N PHE A 66 -13.82 -9.29 -5.45
CA PHE A 66 -14.24 -10.61 -5.92
C PHE A 66 -13.85 -11.76 -5.00
N ASN A 67 -12.96 -11.55 -4.01
CA ASN A 67 -12.63 -12.61 -3.07
C ASN A 67 -13.71 -12.75 -1.99
N GLU A 68 -13.69 -13.93 -1.36
CA GLU A 68 -14.60 -14.32 -0.30
C GLU A 68 -14.36 -13.53 1.01
N ARG A 69 -15.32 -13.63 1.92
CA ARG A 69 -15.30 -12.99 3.24
C ARG A 69 -14.03 -13.32 4.03
N SER A 70 -13.57 -14.58 3.97
CA SER A 70 -12.35 -15.05 4.64
C SER A 70 -11.11 -14.25 4.25
N TRP A 71 -10.94 -13.96 2.95
CA TRP A 71 -9.84 -13.13 2.47
C TRP A 71 -9.92 -11.69 3.00
N MET A 72 -11.13 -11.12 3.06
CA MET A 72 -11.35 -9.78 3.61
C MET A 72 -11.04 -9.74 5.11
N GLU A 73 -11.43 -10.76 5.87
CA GLU A 73 -11.10 -10.91 7.29
C GLU A 73 -9.60 -10.97 7.50
N ASP A 74 -8.87 -11.79 6.74
CA ASP A 74 -7.41 -11.85 6.80
C ASP A 74 -6.80 -10.49 6.45
N PHE A 75 -7.23 -9.87 5.35
CA PHE A 75 -6.77 -8.55 4.92
C PHE A 75 -6.90 -7.49 6.01
N LEU A 76 -8.06 -7.43 6.67
CA LEU A 76 -8.31 -6.49 7.75
C LEU A 76 -7.58 -6.86 9.04
N THR A 77 -7.40 -8.15 9.33
CA THR A 77 -6.64 -8.63 10.50
C THR A 77 -5.17 -8.20 10.43
N PHE A 78 -4.59 -8.14 9.22
CA PHE A 78 -3.24 -7.64 8.98
C PHE A 78 -3.17 -6.11 8.77
N ASP A 79 -4.18 -5.35 9.22
CA ASP A 79 -4.28 -3.89 9.03
C ASP A 79 -4.15 -3.44 7.57
N GLY A 80 -4.63 -4.25 6.61
CA GLY A 80 -4.51 -3.96 5.19
C GLY A 80 -5.13 -2.61 4.80
N LEU A 81 -6.22 -2.21 5.47
CA LEU A 81 -6.85 -0.91 5.27
C LEU A 81 -6.00 0.24 5.84
N GLY A 82 -5.42 0.09 7.03
CA GLY A 82 -4.48 1.07 7.59
C GLY A 82 -3.21 1.23 6.72
N LEU A 83 -2.70 0.13 6.15
CA LEU A 83 -1.60 0.16 5.19
C LEU A 83 -1.97 0.91 3.91
N LEU A 84 -3.22 0.78 3.42
CA LEU A 84 -3.70 1.56 2.27
C LEU A 84 -3.74 3.06 2.57
N PHE A 85 -4.23 3.46 3.74
CA PHE A 85 -4.22 4.88 4.15
C PHE A 85 -2.80 5.43 4.26
N GLN A 86 -1.88 4.67 4.87
CA GLN A 86 -0.48 5.04 4.96
C GLN A 86 0.16 5.17 3.56
N CYS A 87 -0.13 4.23 2.65
CA CYS A 87 0.30 4.29 1.27
C CYS A 87 -0.22 5.54 0.57
N LEU A 88 -1.51 5.86 0.73
CA LEU A 88 -2.11 7.07 0.16
C LEU A 88 -1.47 8.34 0.73
N ASN A 89 -1.21 8.42 2.04
CA ASN A 89 -0.56 9.56 2.67
C ASN A 89 0.86 9.78 2.08
N ASN A 90 1.64 8.70 1.93
CA ASN A 90 2.97 8.75 1.33
C ASN A 90 2.93 9.20 -0.14
N LEU A 91 1.95 8.72 -0.91
CA LEU A 91 1.77 9.16 -2.29
C LEU A 91 1.32 10.63 -2.33
N ALA A 92 0.46 11.07 -1.42
CA ALA A 92 -0.07 12.43 -1.36
C ALA A 92 1.03 13.47 -1.10
N LYS A 93 1.94 13.20 -0.16
CA LYS A 93 3.08 14.07 0.22
C LYS A 93 4.04 14.38 -0.93
N CYS A 94 4.12 13.53 -1.95
CA CYS A 94 4.90 13.84 -3.14
C CYS A 94 4.14 14.82 -4.05
N GLU A 95 4.69 16.03 -4.20
CA GLU A 95 4.29 17.03 -5.20
C GLU A 95 4.60 16.50 -6.61
N ASN A 96 3.69 15.69 -7.15
CA ASN A 96 3.89 15.00 -8.42
C ASN A 96 3.02 15.63 -9.52
N HIS A 97 3.68 16.13 -10.58
CA HIS A 97 3.02 16.59 -11.81
C HIS A 97 2.90 15.50 -12.89
N HIS A 98 3.39 14.29 -12.62
CA HIS A 98 3.33 13.21 -13.60
C HIS A 98 2.01 12.44 -13.52
N LEU A 99 1.34 12.28 -14.66
CA LEU A 99 0.06 11.58 -14.77
C LEU A 99 0.08 10.18 -14.13
N GLY A 100 1.17 9.44 -14.27
CA GLY A 100 1.29 8.10 -13.68
C GLY A 100 1.16 8.09 -12.15
N ASP A 101 1.71 9.11 -11.48
CA ASP A 101 1.62 9.21 -10.02
C ASP A 101 0.23 9.65 -9.57
N MET A 102 -0.43 10.53 -10.33
CA MET A 102 -1.83 10.89 -10.07
C MET A 102 -2.76 9.68 -10.22
N VAL A 103 -2.57 8.88 -11.28
CA VAL A 103 -3.31 7.63 -11.48
C VAL A 103 -3.04 6.66 -10.34
N LEU A 104 -1.80 6.56 -9.86
CA LEU A 104 -1.46 5.70 -8.73
C LEU A 104 -2.17 6.15 -7.43
N LYS A 105 -2.21 7.47 -7.14
CA LYS A 105 -2.99 8.04 -6.02
C LYS A 105 -4.46 7.69 -6.13
N MET A 106 -5.08 7.92 -7.29
CA MET A 106 -6.49 7.60 -7.54
C MET A 106 -6.78 6.10 -7.40
N GLN A 107 -5.86 5.24 -7.86
CA GLN A 107 -6.02 3.80 -7.77
C GLN A 107 -5.96 3.33 -6.31
N CYS A 108 -5.08 3.92 -5.49
CA CYS A 108 -5.01 3.65 -4.05
C CYS A 108 -6.30 4.05 -3.34
N ALA A 109 -6.78 5.28 -3.58
CA ALA A 109 -8.07 5.76 -3.06
C ALA A 109 -9.24 4.86 -3.49
N SER A 110 -9.21 4.35 -4.73
CA SER A 110 -10.21 3.40 -5.23
C SER A 110 -10.19 2.07 -4.48
N CYS A 111 -9.03 1.57 -4.05
CA CYS A 111 -8.94 0.35 -3.23
C CYS A 111 -9.59 0.58 -1.87
N ILE A 112 -9.30 1.71 -1.21
CA ILE A 112 -9.89 2.08 0.09
C ILE A 112 -11.40 2.14 -0.03
N ARG A 113 -11.91 2.87 -1.02
CA ARG A 113 -13.35 2.97 -1.29
C ARG A 113 -13.99 1.59 -1.46
N GLU A 114 -13.31 0.69 -2.16
CA GLU A 114 -13.81 -0.66 -2.41
C GLU A 114 -13.92 -1.51 -1.14
N VAL A 115 -12.97 -1.38 -0.21
CA VAL A 115 -13.04 -2.08 1.09
C VAL A 115 -14.21 -1.56 1.92
N VAL A 116 -14.33 -0.22 2.01
CA VAL A 116 -15.38 0.41 2.85
C VAL A 116 -16.78 0.19 2.28
N ASN A 117 -16.90 0.07 0.96
CA ASN A 117 -18.18 -0.16 0.29
C ASN A 117 -18.52 -1.64 0.10
N SER A 118 -17.63 -2.58 0.43
CA SER A 118 -17.98 -4.00 0.34
C SER A 118 -18.77 -4.41 1.59
N GLN A 119 -19.84 -5.18 1.39
CA GLN A 119 -20.67 -5.65 2.51
C GLN A 119 -19.85 -6.50 3.48
N SER A 120 -18.99 -7.38 2.95
CA SER A 120 -18.05 -8.15 3.77
C SER A 120 -17.07 -7.26 4.53
N GLY A 121 -16.53 -6.22 3.89
CA GLY A 121 -15.60 -5.27 4.52
C GLY A 121 -16.27 -4.50 5.65
N PHE A 122 -17.48 -3.98 5.42
CA PHE A 122 -18.25 -3.28 6.45
C PHE A 122 -18.59 -4.19 7.63
N ASP A 123 -19.09 -5.40 7.38
CA ASP A 123 -19.39 -6.38 8.43
C ASP A 123 -18.14 -6.75 9.25
N CYS A 124 -17.00 -6.94 8.57
CA CYS A 124 -15.74 -7.26 9.24
C CYS A 124 -15.25 -6.07 10.08
N LEU A 125 -15.34 -4.85 9.56
CA LEU A 125 -14.99 -3.62 10.29
C LEU A 125 -15.87 -3.42 11.53
N LEU A 126 -17.16 -3.74 11.45
CA LEU A 126 -18.07 -3.70 12.60
C LEU A 126 -17.75 -4.79 13.62
N SER A 127 -17.53 -6.02 13.18
CA SER A 127 -17.15 -7.15 14.06
C SER A 127 -15.82 -6.92 14.79
N MET A 128 -14.88 -6.22 14.13
CA MET A 128 -13.62 -5.80 14.76
C MET A 128 -13.79 -4.65 15.76
N LYS A 129 -14.83 -3.81 15.63
CA LYS A 129 -15.11 -2.72 16.57
C LYS A 129 -15.44 -3.18 17.97
N ASP A 130 -16.06 -4.33 18.10
CA ASP A 130 -16.37 -4.94 19.40
C ASP A 130 -15.14 -5.61 20.03
N LYS A 131 -14.05 -5.81 19.26
CA LYS A 131 -12.76 -6.27 19.77
C LYS A 131 -11.95 -5.02 20.16
N ALA A 132 -11.63 -4.90 21.46
CA ALA A 132 -10.93 -3.74 22.06
C ALA A 132 -9.56 -3.35 21.44
N GLU A 133 -9.05 -4.15 20.52
CA GLU A 133 -7.80 -4.00 19.76
C GLU A 133 -7.99 -3.21 18.45
N ASN A 134 -8.96 -2.28 18.40
CA ASN A 134 -9.38 -1.66 17.15
C ASN A 134 -8.35 -0.62 16.64
N LEU A 135 -7.30 -1.11 15.99
CA LEU A 135 -6.20 -0.34 15.42
C LEU A 135 -6.68 0.73 14.42
N PHE A 136 -7.81 0.46 13.75
CA PHE A 136 -8.44 1.36 12.80
C PHE A 136 -9.02 2.62 13.47
N GLY A 137 -9.79 2.43 14.55
CA GLY A 137 -10.31 3.53 15.35
C GLY A 137 -9.19 4.33 15.99
N LYS A 138 -8.16 3.66 16.52
CA LYS A 138 -6.96 4.30 17.09
C LYS A 138 -6.17 5.10 16.04
N ARG A 139 -5.97 4.59 14.82
CA ARG A 139 -5.22 5.27 13.75
C ARG A 139 -5.98 6.47 13.18
N ILE A 140 -7.29 6.34 12.94
CA ILE A 140 -8.10 7.49 12.51
C ILE A 140 -8.15 8.55 13.60
N ALA A 141 -8.37 8.15 14.86
CA ALA A 141 -8.32 9.08 15.98
C ALA A 141 -6.95 9.75 16.12
N PHE A 142 -5.84 9.00 15.96
CA PHE A 142 -4.48 9.52 16.04
C PHE A 142 -4.14 10.50 14.90
N GLU A 143 -4.51 10.17 13.66
CA GLU A 143 -4.35 11.09 12.52
C GLU A 143 -5.23 12.33 12.73
N LEU A 144 -6.50 12.21 13.15
CA LEU A 144 -7.36 13.37 13.41
C LEU A 144 -6.87 14.25 14.57
N ASN A 145 -6.35 13.68 15.65
CA ASN A 145 -5.79 14.44 16.78
C ASN A 145 -4.44 15.09 16.46
N SER A 146 -3.74 14.66 15.40
CA SER A 146 -2.47 15.28 15.00
C SER A 146 -2.67 16.55 14.15
N TYR A 147 -3.91 16.85 13.76
CA TYR A 147 -4.30 18.04 12.99
C TYR A 147 -5.03 19.12 13.83
N ILE A 148 -5.22 18.90 15.14
CA ILE A 148 -5.77 19.87 16.11
C ILE A 148 -4.67 20.27 17.09
#